data_AF-A0A7X0NR05-F1
#
_entry.id   AF-A0A7X0NR05-F1
#
_cell.length_a   1.000
_cell.length_b   1.000
_cell.length_c   1.000
_cell.angle_alpha   90.00
_cell.angle_beta   90.00
_cell.angle_gamma   90.00
#
_symmetry.space_group_name_H-M   'P 1'
#
loop_
_entity.id
_entity.type
_entity.pdbx_description
1 polymer ?
#
loop_
_entity_poly.entity_id
_entity_poly.type
_entity_poly.pdbx_seq_one_letter_code
_entity_poly.pdbx_strand_id
1 'polypeptide(L)'
;MGAKHNAATTIRVSVKTRDRLAKIARQEGRNMTEVLNDAITDYEQKLFWQTVNEQIERTQREDPEGWADYLAERELVLGGKPRSRQIAPEWEGLITFPEEKE
;
A
#
# COMPACT_ATOMS: atom_id res chain seq x y z
N MET A 1 -7.88 -4.11 27.08
CA MET A 1 -8.35 -5.51 27.19
C MET A 1 -8.26 -6.12 25.79
N GLY A 2 -7.63 -7.24 25.48
CA GLY A 2 -6.74 -8.12 26.25
C GLY A 2 -5.53 -8.47 25.38
N ALA A 3 -4.44 -8.87 26.04
CA ALA A 3 -3.19 -9.20 25.39
C ALA A 3 -3.34 -10.40 24.44
N LYS A 4 -2.58 -10.35 23.34
CA LYS A 4 -2.52 -11.31 22.23
C LYS A 4 -2.28 -12.74 22.74
N HIS A 5 -3.13 -13.68 22.34
CA HIS A 5 -2.81 -15.09 22.45
C HIS A 5 -1.93 -15.51 21.26
N ASN A 6 -0.64 -15.74 21.50
CA ASN A 6 0.27 -16.46 20.60
C ASN A 6 -0.06 -17.97 20.60
N ALA A 7 -1.34 -18.34 20.49
CA ALA A 7 -1.74 -19.73 20.40
C ALA A 7 -1.54 -20.22 18.97
N ALA A 8 -0.59 -21.13 18.77
CA ALA A 8 -0.43 -21.79 17.47
C ALA A 8 -1.65 -22.68 17.20
N THR A 9 -2.23 -22.53 16.02
CA THR A 9 -3.36 -23.34 15.55
C THR A 9 -3.00 -23.99 14.21
N THR A 10 -3.62 -25.14 13.92
CA THR A 10 -3.37 -25.90 12.69
C THR A 10 -4.56 -25.76 11.76
N ILE A 11 -4.34 -25.15 10.58
CA ILE A 11 -5.34 -25.08 9.52
C ILE A 11 -5.13 -26.19 8.49
N ARG A 12 -6.23 -26.73 7.95
CA ARG A 12 -6.14 -27.69 6.83
C ARG A 12 -5.98 -26.92 5.53
N VAL A 13 -4.99 -27.30 4.74
CA VAL A 13 -4.73 -26.75 3.39
C VAL A 13 -4.45 -27.89 2.42
N SER A 14 -4.54 -27.61 1.12
CA SER A 14 -4.12 -28.58 0.11
C SER A 14 -2.61 -28.85 0.20
N VAL A 15 -2.20 -30.07 -0.16
CA VAL A 15 -0.78 -30.46 -0.21
C VAL A 15 0.01 -29.51 -1.11
N LYS A 16 -0.55 -29.14 -2.26
CA LYS A 16 0.04 -28.19 -3.20
C LYS A 16 0.28 -26.81 -2.57
N THR A 17 -0.66 -26.31 -1.76
CA THR A 17 -0.53 -25.02 -1.07
C THR A 17 0.58 -25.08 -0.02
N ARG A 18 0.60 -26.13 0.80
CA ARG A 18 1.67 -26.36 1.79
C ARG A 18 3.04 -26.39 1.12
N ASP A 19 3.19 -27.12 0.02
CA ASP A 19 4.47 -27.27 -0.67
C ASP A 19 4.93 -25.95 -1.31
N ARG A 20 3.99 -25.17 -1.85
CA ARG A 20 4.29 -23.82 -2.35
C ARG A 20 4.78 -22.91 -1.23
N LEU A 21 4.09 -22.90 -0.09
CA LEU A 21 4.48 -22.08 1.07
C LEU A 21 5.83 -22.52 1.63
N ALA A 22 6.08 -23.83 1.71
CA ALA A 22 7.37 -24.38 2.13
C ALA A 22 8.51 -24.00 1.18
N LYS A 23 8.26 -23.98 -0.14
CA LYS A 23 9.25 -23.55 -1.13
C LYS A 23 9.63 -22.09 -0.94
N ILE A 24 8.64 -21.19 -0.79
CA ILE A 24 8.87 -19.75 -0.59
C ILE A 24 9.64 -19.52 0.72
N ALA A 25 9.19 -20.13 1.81
CA ALA A 25 9.86 -20.04 3.11
C ALA A 25 11.34 -20.46 3.05
N ARG A 26 11.65 -21.56 2.35
CA ARG A 26 13.05 -21.99 2.14
C ARG A 26 13.87 -21.00 1.30
N GLN A 27 13.27 -20.40 0.27
CA GLN A 27 13.95 -19.43 -0.59
C GLN A 27 14.29 -18.14 0.18
N GLU A 28 13.42 -17.73 1.09
CA GLU A 28 13.61 -16.52 1.90
C GLU A 28 14.37 -16.76 3.21
N GLY A 29 14.64 -18.03 3.57
CA GLY A 29 15.26 -18.37 4.86
C GLY A 29 14.37 -18.11 6.07
N ARG A 30 13.04 -18.13 5.88
CA ARG A 30 12.02 -17.80 6.88
C ARG A 30 11.17 -19.03 7.21
N ASN A 31 10.36 -18.94 8.27
CA ASN A 31 9.41 -20.02 8.57
C ASN A 31 8.09 -19.85 7.77
N MET A 32 7.33 -20.93 7.60
CA MET A 32 6.10 -20.92 6.80
C MET A 32 5.01 -20.01 7.39
N THR A 33 4.96 -19.85 8.71
CA THR A 33 3.99 -19.00 9.39
C THR A 33 4.26 -17.52 9.12
N GLU A 34 5.53 -17.10 9.11
CA GLU A 34 5.95 -15.74 8.76
C GLU A 34 5.55 -15.38 7.33
N VAL A 35 5.86 -16.26 6.38
CA VAL A 35 5.47 -16.06 4.97
C VAL A 35 3.95 -15.99 4.81
N LEU A 36 3.21 -16.81 5.56
CA LEU A 36 1.75 -16.77 5.55
C LEU A 36 1.21 -15.46 6.11
N ASN A 37 1.76 -14.98 7.22
CA ASN A 37 1.35 -13.73 7.85
C ASN A 37 1.58 -12.54 6.93
N ASP A 38 2.76 -12.44 6.32
CA ASP A 38 3.06 -11.37 5.38
C ASP A 38 2.11 -11.40 4.17
N ALA A 39 1.86 -12.58 3.61
CA ALA A 39 0.92 -12.72 2.50
C ALA A 39 -0.52 -12.30 2.89
N ILE A 40 -0.93 -12.52 4.14
CA ILE A 40 -2.22 -12.05 4.66
C ILE A 40 -2.21 -10.52 4.76
N THR A 41 -1.17 -9.93 5.35
CA THR A 41 -1.04 -8.47 5.48
C THR A 41 -1.05 -7.78 4.11
N ASP A 42 -0.33 -8.31 3.13
CA ASP A 42 -0.32 -7.79 1.77
C ASP A 42 -1.72 -7.86 1.12
N TYR A 43 -2.44 -8.96 1.35
CA TYR A 43 -3.78 -9.14 0.85
C TYR A 43 -4.78 -8.19 1.52
N GLU A 44 -4.70 -8.01 2.83
CA GLU A 44 -5.51 -7.05 3.58
C GLU A 44 -5.25 -5.62 3.11
N GLN A 45 -3.99 -5.25 2.91
CA GLN A 45 -3.61 -3.94 2.40
C GLN A 45 -4.16 -3.70 0.99
N LYS A 46 -4.12 -4.72 0.13
CA LYS A 46 -4.70 -4.68 -1.22
C LYS A 46 -6.22 -4.46 -1.15
N LEU A 47 -6.92 -5.22 -0.32
CA LEU A 47 -8.37 -5.09 -0.14
C LEU A 47 -8.74 -3.71 0.39
N PHE A 48 -8.00 -3.21 1.38
CA PHE A 48 -8.19 -1.88 1.93
C PHE A 48 -8.12 -0.82 0.83
N TRP A 49 -7.07 -0.83 0.01
CA TRP A 49 -6.92 0.14 -1.09
C TRP A 49 -7.99 0.00 -2.16
N GLN A 50 -8.41 -1.23 -2.48
CA GLN A 50 -9.51 -1.46 -3.39
C GLN A 50 -10.81 -0.83 -2.85
N THR A 51 -11.13 -1.05 -1.59
CA THR A 51 -12.30 -0.45 -0.96
C THR A 51 -12.22 1.07 -0.96
N VAL A 52 -11.08 1.66 -0.59
CA VAL A 52 -10.89 3.12 -0.60
C VAL A 52 -11.13 3.69 -2.01
N ASN A 53 -10.58 3.05 -3.04
CA ASN A 53 -10.79 3.49 -4.42
C ASN A 53 -12.27 3.43 -4.83
N GLU A 54 -12.95 2.33 -4.53
CA GLU A 54 -14.39 2.18 -4.80
C GLU A 54 -15.22 3.25 -4.06
N GLN A 55 -14.86 3.59 -2.81
CA GLN A 55 -15.53 4.66 -2.08
C GLN A 55 -15.30 6.02 -2.71
N ILE A 56 -14.05 6.32 -3.12
CA ILE A 56 -13.71 7.57 -3.80
C ILE A 56 -14.48 7.70 -5.11
N GLU A 57 -14.49 6.65 -5.95
CA GLU A 57 -15.24 6.64 -7.21
C GLU A 57 -16.74 6.84 -6.99
N ARG A 58 -17.29 6.26 -5.92
CA ARG A 58 -18.68 6.46 -5.54
C ARG A 58 -18.95 7.91 -5.14
N THR A 59 -18.13 8.49 -4.26
CA THR A 59 -18.25 9.89 -3.83
C THR A 59 -18.14 10.84 -5.02
N GLN A 60 -17.20 10.61 -5.94
CA GLN A 60 -17.07 11.41 -7.17
C GLN A 60 -18.35 11.40 -8.02
N ARG A 61 -19.05 10.27 -8.06
CA ARG A 61 -20.28 10.11 -8.85
C ARG A 61 -21.49 10.72 -8.16
N GLU A 62 -21.60 10.53 -6.85
CA GLU A 62 -22.76 10.93 -6.05
C GLU A 62 -22.72 12.43 -5.71
N ASP A 63 -21.52 13.01 -5.53
CA ASP A 63 -21.31 14.43 -5.23
C ASP A 63 -20.13 15.02 -6.03
N PRO A 64 -20.32 15.32 -7.32
CA PRO A 64 -19.26 15.88 -8.15
C PRO A 64 -18.83 17.29 -7.72
N GLU A 65 -19.73 18.08 -7.15
CA GLU A 65 -19.47 19.47 -6.72
C GLU A 65 -18.64 19.48 -5.43
N GLY A 66 -19.07 18.75 -4.40
CA GLY A 66 -18.28 18.61 -3.17
C GLY A 66 -16.93 17.93 -3.40
N TRP A 67 -16.84 17.03 -4.39
CA TRP A 67 -15.55 16.47 -4.82
C TRP A 67 -14.64 17.53 -5.45
N ALA A 68 -15.17 18.42 -6.28
CA ALA A 68 -14.39 19.51 -6.89
C ALA A 68 -13.89 20.50 -5.83
N ASP A 69 -14.73 20.83 -4.84
CA ASP A 69 -14.36 21.69 -3.70
C ASP A 69 -13.23 21.04 -2.88
N TYR A 70 -13.35 19.75 -2.55
CA TYR A 70 -12.28 19.00 -1.89
C TYR A 70 -10.96 19.03 -2.67
N LEU A 71 -11.00 18.87 -4.00
CA LEU A 71 -9.79 18.95 -4.82
C LEU A 71 -9.16 20.34 -4.81
N ALA A 72 -9.97 21.40 -4.85
CA ALA A 72 -9.51 22.78 -4.78
C ALA A 72 -8.88 23.09 -3.40
N GLU A 73 -9.51 22.64 -2.31
CA GLU A 73 -8.95 22.75 -0.96
C GLU A 73 -7.63 21.98 -0.84
N ARG A 74 -7.57 20.76 -1.36
CA ARG A 74 -6.37 19.92 -1.36
C ARG A 74 -5.22 20.58 -2.12
N GLU A 75 -5.50 21.19 -3.27
CA GLU A 75 -4.50 21.94 -4.04
C GLU A 75 -4.00 23.17 -3.28
N LEU A 76 -4.89 23.89 -2.60
CA LEU A 76 -4.51 25.05 -1.78
C LEU A 76 -3.59 24.65 -0.61
N VAL A 77 -3.87 23.53 0.05
CA VAL A 77 -3.13 23.08 1.25
C VAL A 77 -1.81 22.39 0.89
N LEU A 78 -1.81 21.48 -0.08
CA LEU A 78 -0.62 20.70 -0.46
C LEU A 78 0.27 21.44 -1.47
N GLY A 79 -0.20 22.57 -2.00
CA GLY A 79 0.39 23.26 -3.13
C GLY A 79 -0.01 22.60 -4.45
N GLY A 80 -0.18 23.43 -5.48
CA GLY A 80 -0.35 22.95 -6.85
C GLY A 80 0.86 22.16 -7.34
N LYS A 81 0.66 21.36 -8.39
CA LYS A 81 1.75 20.63 -9.04
C LYS A 81 2.86 21.65 -9.40
N PRO A 82 4.12 21.42 -9.00
CA PRO A 82 5.19 22.38 -9.28
C PRO A 82 5.28 22.61 -10.79
N ARG A 83 5.18 23.89 -11.20
CA ARG A 83 5.22 24.27 -12.62
C ARG A 83 6.60 24.06 -13.26
N SER A 84 7.62 23.86 -12.44
CA SER A 84 9.01 23.65 -12.83
C SER A 84 9.60 22.47 -12.07
N ARG A 85 10.39 21.64 -12.76
CA ARG A 85 11.23 20.60 -12.15
C ARG A 85 12.49 21.17 -11.47
N GLN A 86 12.60 22.50 -11.44
CA GLN A 86 13.75 23.22 -10.89
C GLN A 86 13.63 23.23 -9.37
N ILE A 87 14.63 22.63 -8.72
CA ILE A 87 14.79 22.71 -7.27
C ILE A 87 15.21 24.14 -6.93
N ALA A 88 14.84 24.62 -5.75
CA ALA A 88 15.41 25.88 -5.27
C ALA A 88 16.96 25.77 -5.24
N PRO A 89 17.71 26.80 -5.69
CA PRO A 89 19.15 26.69 -5.96
C PRO A 89 19.99 26.20 -4.78
N GLU A 90 19.55 26.48 -3.56
CA GLU A 90 20.21 26.05 -2.33
C GLU A 90 20.11 24.54 -2.04
N TRP A 91 19.26 23.82 -2.79
CA TRP A 91 19.09 22.37 -2.71
C TRP A 91 19.68 21.64 -3.93
N GLU A 92 20.20 22.39 -4.90
CA GLU A 92 20.82 21.85 -6.11
C GLU A 92 22.09 21.05 -5.71
N GLY A 93 22.12 19.76 -6.04
CA GLY A 93 23.20 18.84 -5.63
C GLY A 93 23.06 18.21 -4.23
N LEU A 94 22.08 18.62 -3.43
CA LEU A 94 21.73 17.95 -2.15
C LEU A 94 20.70 16.84 -2.33
N ILE A 95 19.92 16.89 -3.42
CA ILE A 95 18.87 15.92 -3.74
C ILE A 95 19.19 15.30 -5.10
N THR A 96 19.40 13.99 -5.14
CA THR A 96 19.45 13.21 -6.38
C THR A 96 18.06 12.61 -6.64
N PHE A 97 17.38 13.07 -7.69
CA PHE A 97 16.18 12.37 -8.14
C PHE A 97 16.60 11.06 -8.83
N PRO A 98 15.97 9.92 -8.53
CA PRO A 98 16.18 8.71 -9.31
C PRO A 98 15.75 8.97 -10.76
N GLU A 99 16.58 8.56 -11.72
CA GLU A 99 16.23 8.66 -13.15
C GLU A 99 14.92 7.90 -13.40
N GLU A 100 13.91 8.61 -13.89
CA GLU A 100 12.69 7.99 -14.40
C GLU A 100 13.08 7.19 -15.66
N LYS A 101 13.03 5.85 -15.58
CA LYS A 101 13.07 5.03 -16.79
C LYS A 101 11.75 5.24 -17.53
N GLU A 102 11.85 5.82 -18.74
CA GLU A 102 10.76 5.90 -19.72
C GLU A 102 10.14 4.53 -20.04
#